data_AF-A0A8B3L8B6-F1
#
_entry.id   AF-A0A8B3L8B6-F1
#
_cell.length_a   1.000
_cell.length_b   1.000
_cell.length_c   1.000
_cell.angle_alpha   90.00
_cell.angle_beta   90.00
_cell.angle_gamma   90.00
#
_symmetry.space_group_name_H-M   'P 1'
#
loop_
_entity.id
_entity.type
_entity.pdbx_description
1 polymer ?
#
loop_
_entity_poly.entity_id
_entity_poly.type
_entity_poly.pdbx_seq_one_letter_code
_entity_poly.pdbx_strand_id
1 'polypeptide(L)'
;MPEPNTGCWIWLGSANSEGRAQMGSRTAARVSYAAYKGPIPEGLSVLHRCDEPICVNPDHLFLGTHTDNMRDMSRKGRGRWNVPSRPCAYQDKRTRRWRAYYYANGRQTHVGNFPSRDEALAAGAAALAAR
;
A
#
# COMPACT_ATOMS: atom_id res chain seq x y z
N MET A 1 -4.20 -17.28 -0.09
CA MET A 1 -3.34 -18.42 -0.44
C MET A 1 -2.43 -17.96 -1.58
N PRO A 2 -1.14 -18.34 -1.63
CA PRO A 2 -0.32 -18.05 -2.80
C PRO A 2 -0.76 -18.93 -4.00
N GLU A 3 -0.46 -18.46 -5.22
CA GLU A 3 -0.66 -19.21 -6.47
C GLU A 3 -0.01 -20.61 -6.40
N PRO A 4 -0.61 -21.64 -7.03
CA PRO A 4 -1.68 -21.57 -8.03
C PRO A 4 -3.10 -21.63 -7.46
N ASN A 5 -3.26 -21.58 -6.13
CA ASN A 5 -4.54 -21.85 -5.47
C ASN A 5 -5.53 -20.68 -5.46
N THR A 6 -5.26 -19.61 -6.23
CA THR A 6 -6.16 -18.45 -6.32
C THR A 6 -7.02 -18.43 -7.58
N GLY A 7 -6.66 -19.15 -8.65
CA GLY A 7 -7.37 -19.10 -9.93
C GLY A 7 -7.12 -17.80 -10.71
N CYS A 8 -6.00 -17.11 -10.45
CA CYS A 8 -5.66 -15.89 -11.17
C CYS A 8 -5.25 -16.22 -12.61
N TRP A 9 -5.62 -15.36 -13.55
CA TRP A 9 -5.08 -15.41 -14.91
C TRP A 9 -3.95 -14.39 -14.97
N ILE A 10 -2.72 -14.86 -14.92
CA ILE A 10 -1.54 -14.00 -14.86
C ILE A 10 -1.23 -13.45 -16.25
N TRP A 11 -1.18 -12.12 -16.36
CA TRP A 11 -0.78 -11.44 -17.58
C TRP A 11 0.72 -11.60 -17.83
N LEU A 12 1.07 -12.17 -18.97
CA LEU A 12 2.46 -12.39 -19.39
C LEU A 12 3.01 -11.27 -20.31
N GLY A 13 2.19 -10.26 -20.61
CA GLY A 13 2.59 -9.12 -21.45
C GLY A 13 3.28 -8.01 -20.67
N SER A 14 3.26 -6.79 -21.23
CA SER A 14 3.91 -5.64 -20.59
C SER A 14 3.19 -5.19 -19.31
N ALA A 15 3.97 -4.65 -18.39
CA ALA A 15 3.50 -3.99 -17.18
C ALA A 15 4.10 -2.58 -17.08
N ASN A 16 3.42 -1.67 -16.37
CA ASN A 16 3.94 -0.32 -16.11
C ASN A 16 4.96 -0.32 -14.95
N SER A 17 5.56 0.84 -14.66
CA SER A 17 6.50 1.03 -13.54
C SER A 17 5.89 0.77 -12.15
N GLU A 18 4.56 0.72 -12.05
CA GLU A 18 3.83 0.38 -10.82
C GLU A 18 3.49 -1.12 -10.74
N GLY A 19 3.97 -1.95 -11.68
CA GLY A 19 3.72 -3.39 -11.73
C GLY A 19 2.32 -3.79 -12.21
N ARG A 20 1.54 -2.88 -12.79
CA ARG A 20 0.20 -3.17 -13.32
C ARG A 20 0.28 -3.67 -14.75
N ALA A 21 -0.47 -4.72 -15.05
CA ALA A 21 -0.57 -5.25 -16.42
C ALA A 21 -1.17 -4.23 -17.40
N GLN A 22 -0.53 -4.08 -18.56
CA GLN A 22 -0.88 -3.12 -19.60
C GLN A 22 -1.18 -3.82 -20.94
N MET A 23 -2.10 -3.23 -21.69
CA MET A 23 -2.38 -3.54 -23.09
C MET A 23 -2.57 -2.22 -23.84
N GLY A 24 -1.54 -1.81 -24.59
CA GLY A 24 -1.50 -0.48 -25.20
C GLY A 24 -1.53 0.62 -24.14
N SER A 25 -2.45 1.57 -24.29
CA SER A 25 -2.64 2.69 -23.35
C SER A 25 -3.58 2.38 -22.17
N ARG A 26 -4.15 1.17 -22.10
CA ARG A 26 -5.12 0.77 -21.07
C ARG A 26 -4.54 -0.35 -20.21
N THR A 27 -4.98 -0.41 -18.96
CA THR A 27 -4.67 -1.55 -18.08
C THR A 27 -5.31 -2.82 -18.63
N ALA A 28 -4.57 -3.94 -18.66
CA ALA A 28 -5.07 -5.21 -19.16
C ALA A 28 -6.32 -5.69 -18.40
N ALA A 29 -6.41 -5.41 -17.09
CA ALA A 29 -7.61 -5.69 -16.31
C ALA A 29 -8.87 -4.96 -16.81
N ARG A 30 -8.76 -3.69 -17.24
CA ARG A 30 -9.88 -2.94 -17.85
C ARG A 30 -10.28 -3.53 -19.20
N VAL A 31 -9.32 -4.00 -19.98
CA VAL A 31 -9.60 -4.65 -21.27
C VAL A 31 -10.31 -5.98 -21.04
N SER A 32 -9.80 -6.82 -20.13
CA SER A 32 -10.42 -8.09 -19.75
C SER A 32 -11.84 -7.90 -19.22
N TYR A 33 -12.05 -6.97 -18.27
CA TYR A 33 -13.39 -6.66 -17.77
C TYR A 33 -14.34 -6.27 -18.90
N ALA A 34 -13.91 -5.38 -19.80
CA ALA A 34 -14.74 -4.95 -20.92
C ALA A 34 -15.11 -6.09 -21.88
N ALA A 35 -14.18 -7.02 -22.12
CA ALA A 35 -14.37 -8.15 -23.02
C ALA A 35 -15.35 -9.20 -22.46
N TYR A 36 -15.31 -9.48 -21.14
CA TYR A 36 -16.10 -10.55 -20.53
C TYR A 36 -17.35 -10.07 -19.79
N LYS A 37 -17.36 -8.85 -19.25
CA LYS A 37 -18.44 -8.30 -18.40
C LYS A 37 -19.13 -7.08 -19.00
N GLY A 38 -18.60 -6.54 -20.09
CA GLY A 38 -19.19 -5.41 -20.79
C GLY A 38 -18.69 -4.03 -20.33
N PRO A 39 -19.38 -2.95 -20.73
CA PRO A 39 -18.85 -1.59 -20.61
C PRO A 39 -18.61 -1.18 -19.16
N ILE A 40 -17.57 -0.35 -18.96
CA ILE A 40 -17.22 0.24 -17.67
C ILE A 40 -17.90 1.62 -17.60
N PRO A 41 -18.88 1.83 -16.70
CA PRO A 41 -19.51 3.14 -16.52
C PRO A 41 -18.49 4.22 -16.15
N GLU A 42 -18.81 5.46 -16.50
CA GLU A 42 -17.97 6.61 -16.15
C GLU A 42 -17.86 6.77 -14.61
N GLY A 43 -16.70 7.22 -14.14
CA GLY A 43 -16.41 7.35 -12.71
C GLY A 43 -16.08 6.04 -11.99
N LEU A 44 -16.23 4.88 -12.65
CA LEU A 44 -15.88 3.57 -12.07
C LEU A 44 -14.50 3.07 -12.52
N SER A 45 -13.83 2.42 -11.58
CA SER A 45 -12.54 1.77 -11.77
C SER A 45 -12.70 0.26 -11.64
N VAL A 46 -11.86 -0.48 -12.37
CA VAL A 46 -11.77 -1.93 -12.25
C VAL A 46 -10.80 -2.25 -11.13
N LEU A 47 -11.28 -2.98 -10.13
CA LEU A 47 -10.55 -3.35 -8.91
C LEU A 47 -10.39 -4.87 -8.84
N HIS A 48 -9.32 -5.31 -8.18
CA HIS A 48 -9.00 -6.73 -7.97
C HIS A 48 -9.44 -7.19 -6.59
N ARG A 49 -10.07 -8.37 -6.51
CA ARG A 49 -10.32 -9.05 -5.23
C ARG A 49 -9.08 -9.79 -4.72
N CYS A 50 -8.29 -10.33 -5.65
CA CYS A 50 -7.12 -11.17 -5.38
C CYS A 50 -5.84 -10.40 -5.04
N ASP A 51 -5.85 -9.07 -5.15
CA ASP A 51 -4.71 -8.19 -4.87
C ASP A 51 -3.44 -8.46 -5.68
N GLU A 52 -3.60 -9.16 -6.80
CA GLU A 52 -2.54 -9.46 -7.76
C GLU A 52 -2.60 -8.47 -8.95
N PRO A 53 -1.68 -7.48 -9.05
CA PRO A 53 -1.78 -6.38 -10.02
C PRO A 53 -1.75 -6.80 -11.50
N ILE A 54 -1.19 -7.98 -11.79
CA ILE A 54 -1.12 -8.54 -13.16
C ILE A 54 -2.22 -9.57 -13.44
N CYS A 55 -3.15 -9.78 -12.52
CA CYS A 55 -4.29 -10.67 -12.76
C CYS A 55 -5.30 -10.05 -13.73
N VAL A 56 -5.73 -10.82 -14.71
CA VAL A 56 -6.74 -10.45 -15.71
C VAL A 56 -7.96 -11.37 -15.71
N ASN A 57 -8.12 -12.24 -14.72
CA ASN A 57 -9.31 -13.11 -14.62
C ASN A 57 -10.55 -12.24 -14.35
N PRO A 58 -11.56 -12.22 -15.25
CA PRO A 58 -12.75 -11.38 -15.08
C PRO A 58 -13.49 -11.65 -13.77
N ASP A 59 -13.49 -12.87 -13.23
CA ASP A 59 -14.16 -13.20 -11.97
C ASP A 59 -13.52 -12.53 -10.75
N HIS A 60 -12.23 -12.24 -10.84
CA HIS A 60 -11.48 -11.51 -9.81
C HIS A 60 -11.59 -9.99 -9.96
N LEU A 61 -12.21 -9.51 -11.04
CA LEU A 61 -12.40 -8.11 -11.34
C LEU A 61 -13.82 -7.64 -11.00
N PHE A 62 -13.92 -6.46 -10.40
CA PHE A 62 -15.18 -5.81 -10.10
C PHE A 62 -15.09 -4.30 -10.28
N LEU A 63 -16.24 -3.65 -10.45
CA LEU A 63 -16.31 -2.20 -10.53
C LEU A 63 -16.45 -1.60 -9.14
N GLY A 64 -15.69 -0.54 -8.89
CA GLY A 64 -15.79 0.24 -7.67
C GLY A 64 -15.46 1.70 -7.92
N THR A 65 -15.90 2.55 -7.01
CA THR A 65 -15.50 3.95 -7.01
C THR A 65 -14.08 4.10 -6.48
N HIS A 66 -13.47 5.27 -6.68
CA HIS A 66 -12.21 5.60 -6.04
C HIS A 66 -12.29 5.47 -4.51
N THR A 67 -13.42 5.86 -3.91
CA THR A 67 -13.68 5.74 -2.48
C THR A 67 -13.69 4.29 -2.02
N ASP A 68 -14.27 3.38 -2.81
CA ASP A 68 -14.27 1.94 -2.50
C ASP A 68 -12.86 1.35 -2.51
N ASN A 69 -12.05 1.74 -3.50
CA ASN A 69 -10.64 1.33 -3.56
C ASN A 69 -9.84 1.84 -2.35
N MET A 70 -10.05 3.09 -1.95
CA MET A 70 -9.41 3.67 -0.76
C MET A 70 -9.83 2.95 0.52
N ARG A 71 -11.11 2.59 0.66
CA ARG A 71 -11.61 1.80 1.79
C ARG A 71 -11.02 0.40 1.82
N ASP A 72 -10.95 -0.29 0.68
CA ASP A 72 -10.34 -1.62 0.59
C ASP A 72 -8.85 -1.60 0.92
N MET A 73 -8.12 -0.62 0.38
CA MET A 73 -6.71 -0.39 0.66
C MET A 73 -6.46 -0.13 2.15
N SER A 74 -7.29 0.69 2.78
CA SER A 74 -7.22 0.96 4.23
C SER A 74 -7.51 -0.30 5.05
N ARG A 75 -8.58 -1.03 4.74
CA ARG A 75 -8.94 -2.29 5.43
C ARG A 75 -7.83 -3.34 5.34
N LYS A 76 -7.18 -3.44 4.19
CA LYS A 76 -6.08 -4.39 3.94
C LYS A 76 -4.73 -3.86 4.40
N GLY A 77 -4.67 -2.67 4.99
CA GLY A 77 -3.41 -2.13 5.51
C GLY A 77 -2.37 -1.83 4.42
N ARG A 78 -2.80 -1.60 3.18
CA ARG A 78 -1.90 -1.27 2.05
C ARG A 78 -1.65 0.23 1.91
N GLY A 79 -2.13 1.02 2.87
CA GLY A 79 -1.91 2.45 2.94
C GLY A 79 -0.44 2.78 3.19
N ARG A 80 0.05 3.85 2.55
CA ARG A 80 1.40 4.41 2.77
C ARG A 80 1.71 4.68 4.25
N TRP A 81 0.67 4.96 5.04
CA TRP A 81 0.75 5.27 6.46
C TRP A 81 0.47 4.07 7.38
N ASN A 82 0.20 2.89 6.81
CA ASN A 82 0.16 1.64 7.58
C ASN A 82 1.58 1.12 7.83
N VAL A 83 2.41 1.99 8.40
CA VAL A 83 3.75 1.62 8.84
C VAL A 83 3.63 0.78 10.11
N PRO A 84 4.35 -0.35 10.21
CA PRO A 84 4.45 -1.09 11.46
C PRO A 84 4.84 -0.13 12.58
N SER A 85 4.27 -0.34 13.77
CA SER A 85 4.65 0.44 14.93
C SER A 85 6.15 0.28 15.16
N ARG A 86 6.91 1.34 14.95
CA ARG A 86 8.36 1.32 15.07
C ARG A 86 8.89 2.63 15.63
N PRO A 87 9.97 2.58 16.42
CA PRO A 87 10.75 3.77 16.72
C PRO A 87 11.49 4.24 15.46
N CYS A 88 11.63 5.55 15.30
CA CYS A 88 12.55 6.12 14.33
C CYS A 88 13.34 7.28 14.92
N ALA A 89 14.58 7.43 14.46
CA ALA A 89 15.47 8.49 14.89
C ALA A 89 16.04 9.21 13.65
N TYR A 90 15.95 10.54 13.64
CA TYR A 90 16.48 11.38 12.57
C TYR A 90 17.53 12.34 13.15
N GLN A 91 18.71 12.43 12.53
CA GLN A 91 19.71 13.39 12.96
C GLN A 91 19.39 14.78 12.43
N ASP A 92 19.22 15.73 13.34
CA ASP A 92 19.14 17.14 13.01
C ASP A 92 20.49 17.62 12.48
N LYS A 93 20.52 18.06 11.22
CA LYS A 93 21.77 18.53 10.59
C LYS A 93 22.33 19.81 11.24
N ARG A 94 21.48 20.64 11.86
CA ARG A 94 21.87 21.92 12.48
C ARG A 94 22.40 21.73 13.89
N THR A 95 21.72 20.93 14.70
CA THR A 95 22.10 20.74 16.11
C THR A 95 22.92 19.47 16.34
N ARG A 96 23.06 18.61 15.32
CA ARG A 96 23.68 17.27 15.38
C ARG A 96 23.02 16.30 16.37
N ARG A 97 21.92 16.70 17.03
CA ARG A 97 21.12 15.88 17.93
C ARG A 97 20.18 14.97 17.15
N TRP A 98 19.83 13.84 17.74
CA TRP A 98 18.93 12.84 17.20
C TRP A 98 17.51 13.07 17.72
N ARG A 99 16.57 13.33 16.82
CA ARG A 99 15.15 13.46 17.16
C ARG A 99 14.51 12.08 17.16
N ALA A 100 13.94 11.69 18.28
CA ALA A 100 13.23 10.42 18.45
C ALA A 100 11.74 10.60 18.15
N TYR A 101 11.20 9.64 17.41
CA TYR A 101 9.78 9.49 17.15
C TYR A 101 9.38 8.03 17.29
N TYR A 102 8.08 7.78 17.43
CA TYR A 102 7.51 6.47 17.16
C TYR A 102 6.23 6.60 16.34
N TYR A 103 5.91 5.56 15.58
CA TYR A 103 4.64 5.43 14.88
C TYR A 103 3.74 4.47 15.65
N ALA A 104 2.49 4.86 15.89
CA ALA A 104 1.45 3.91 16.28
C ALA A 104 0.06 4.46 15.94
N ASN A 105 -0.83 3.56 15.52
CA ASN A 105 -2.18 3.87 15.02
C ASN A 105 -2.17 4.88 13.86
N GLY A 106 -1.20 4.76 12.93
CA GLY A 106 -1.06 5.65 11.78
C GLY A 106 -0.60 7.08 12.11
N ARG A 107 -0.24 7.39 13.37
CA ARG A 107 0.23 8.71 13.80
C ARG A 107 1.69 8.67 14.24
N GLN A 108 2.49 9.62 13.74
CA GLN A 108 3.84 9.87 14.22
C GLN A 108 3.78 10.74 15.49
N THR A 109 4.48 10.33 16.54
CA THR A 109 4.61 11.09 17.79
C THR A 109 6.07 11.41 18.06
N HIS A 110 6.37 12.67 18.40
CA HIS A 110 7.70 13.11 18.77
C HIS A 110 7.95 12.83 20.26
N VAL A 111 9.09 12.21 20.58
CA VAL A 111 9.46 11.85 21.95
C VAL A 111 10.43 12.86 22.54
N GLY A 112 11.44 13.29 21.77
CA GLY A 112 12.47 14.20 22.26
C GLY A 112 13.73 14.23 21.41
N ASN A 113 14.72 15.00 21.88
CA ASN A 113 16.02 15.15 21.21
C ASN A 113 17.13 14.56 22.09
N PHE A 114 17.97 13.72 21.50
CA PHE A 114 18.99 12.92 22.18
C PHE A 114 20.38 13.16 21.57
N PRO A 115 21.47 12.95 22.32
CA PRO A 115 22.83 13.08 21.80
C PRO A 115 23.22 11.94 20.84
N SER A 116 22.67 10.74 21.01
CA SER A 116 23.01 9.55 20.20
C SER A 116 21.78 8.94 19.51
N ARG A 117 22.03 8.17 18.45
CA ARG A 117 20.98 7.48 17.68
C ARG A 117 20.33 6.37 18.50
N ASP A 118 21.14 5.61 19.24
CA ASP A 118 20.65 4.47 20.02
C ASP A 118 19.78 4.91 21.20
N GLU A 119 20.15 6.00 21.88
CA GLU A 119 19.29 6.62 22.91
C GLU A 119 17.96 7.10 22.32
N ALA A 120 17.97 7.73 21.15
CA ALA A 120 16.75 8.17 20.48
C ALA A 120 15.84 6.98 20.09
N LEU A 121 16.41 5.88 19.60
CA LEU A 121 15.65 4.68 19.26
C LEU A 121 15.10 3.98 20.51
N ALA A 122 15.89 3.87 21.57
CA ALA A 122 15.47 3.31 22.85
C ALA A 122 14.33 4.12 23.47
N ALA A 123 14.42 5.44 23.47
CA ALA A 123 13.36 6.33 23.94
C ALA A 123 12.08 6.20 23.09
N GLY A 124 12.23 6.10 21.77
CA GLY A 124 11.11 5.82 20.86
C GLY A 124 10.43 4.47 21.15
N ALA A 125 11.22 3.43 21.43
CA ALA A 125 10.72 2.10 21.75
C ALA A 125 10.00 2.08 23.10
N ALA A 126 10.57 2.72 24.11
CA ALA A 126 9.97 2.84 25.44
C ALA A 126 8.64 3.61 25.39
N ALA A 127 8.58 4.73 24.66
CA ALA A 127 7.35 5.50 24.50
C ALA A 127 6.27 4.76 23.70
N LEU A 128 6.66 3.86 22.79
CA LEU A 128 5.74 2.97 22.09
C LEU A 128 5.21 1.84 22.97
N ALA A 129 6.05 1.29 23.87
CA ALA A 129 5.66 0.22 24.79
C ALA A 129 4.79 0.71 25.97
N ALA A 130 4.91 1.99 26.35
CA ALA A 130 4.15 2.60 27.44
C ALA A 130 2.77 3.16 27.01
N ARG A 131 2.29 2.79 25.81
CA ARG A 131 1.02 3.25 25.23
C ARG A 131 -0.17 2.37 25.58
#